data_AF-A0A8S2UP11-F1
#
_entry.id   AF-A0A8S2UP11-F1
#
_cell.length_a   1.000
_cell.length_b   1.000
_cell.length_c   1.000
_cell.angle_alpha   90.00
_cell.angle_beta   90.00
_cell.angle_gamma   90.00
#
_symmetry.space_group_name_H-M   'P 1'
#
loop_
_entity.id
_entity.type
_entity.pdbx_description
1 polymer ?
#
loop_
_entity_poly.entity_id
_entity_poly.type
_entity_poly.pdbx_seq_one_letter_code
_entity_poly.pdbx_strand_id
1 'polypeptide(L)' 'MAQLQVTVVEAKNLTQKDTLSENDAFIQIYLDEKHSKQKTTVKQDSNNPIWNESFVFNHLHGQN' A
#
# COMPACT_ATOMS: atom_id res chain seq x y z
N MET A 1 20.39 -8.85 -11.41
CA MET A 1 19.62 -8.53 -10.21
C MET A 1 18.21 -8.19 -10.67
N ALA A 2 17.22 -8.99 -10.29
CA ALA A 2 15.83 -8.68 -10.60
C ALA A 2 15.27 -7.71 -9.55
N GLN A 3 14.46 -6.74 -9.99
CA GLN A 3 13.85 -5.73 -9.13
C GLN A 3 12.35 -5.71 -9.42
N LEU A 4 11.54 -5.62 -8.37
CA LEU A 4 10.10 -5.41 -8.48
C LEU A 4 9.80 -3.98 -8.04
N GLN A 5 9.26 -3.18 -8.95
CA GLN A 5 8.71 -1.87 -8.65
C GLN A 5 7.19 -1.97 -8.58
N VAL A 6 6.61 -1.46 -7.48
CA VAL A 6 5.18 -1.40 -7.25
C VAL A 6 4.78 0.04 -7.09
N THR A 7 3.92 0.55 -7.96
CA THR A 7 3.34 1.89 -7.83
C THR A 7 1.90 1.77 -7.34
N VAL A 8 1.62 2.32 -6.16
CA VAL A 8 0.29 2.45 -5.60
C VAL A 8 -0.30 3.78 -6.08
N VAL A 9 -1.27 3.70 -6.99
CA VAL A 9 -1.89 4.88 -7.60
C VAL A 9 -3.04 5.38 -6.71
N GLU A 10 -4.13 4.62 -6.64
CA GLU A 10 -5.37 5.02 -5.98
C GLU A 10 -6.20 3.81 -5.54
N ALA A 11 -7.13 4.05 -4.63
CA ALA A 11 -8.27 3.16 -4.36
C ALA A 11 -9.58 3.94 -4.53
N LYS A 12 -10.68 3.23 -4.81
CA LYS A 12 -11.98 3.85 -5.06
C LYS A 12 -13.07 3.12 -4.30
N ASN A 13 -14.06 3.88 -3.84
CA ASN A 13 -15.25 3.37 -3.17
C ASN A 13 -14.92 2.47 -1.97
N LEU A 14 -13.98 2.88 -1.11
CA LEU A 14 -13.73 2.16 0.13
C LEU A 14 -14.99 2.13 0.99
N THR A 15 -15.32 0.96 1.53
CA THR A 15 -16.48 0.79 2.38
C THR A 15 -16.31 1.63 3.65
N GLN A 16 -17.23 2.55 3.88
CA GLN A 16 -17.30 3.30 5.12
C GLN A 16 -17.80 2.40 6.25
N LYS A 17 -17.10 2.43 7.38
CA LYS A 17 -17.48 1.68 8.59
C LYS A 17 -18.41 2.48 9.51
N ASP A 18 -18.24 3.80 9.55
CA ASP A 18 -18.96 4.71 10.44
C ASP A 18 -19.68 5.78 9.63
N THR A 19 -20.96 6.03 9.88
CA THR A 19 -21.79 6.98 9.10
C THR A 19 -21.40 8.45 9.26
N LEU A 20 -20.51 8.76 10.21
CA LEU A 20 -20.16 10.12 10.62
C LEU A 20 -18.74 10.53 10.18
N SER A 21 -17.91 9.59 9.71
CA SER A 21 -16.53 9.85 9.31
C SER A 21 -16.13 8.98 8.13
N GLU A 22 -15.20 9.48 7.31
CA GLU A 22 -14.65 8.72 6.21
C GLU A 22 -13.46 7.85 6.68
N ASN A 23 -12.90 7.05 5.78
CA ASN A 23 -11.80 6.14 6.14
C ASN A 23 -10.44 6.85 6.18
N ASP A 24 -9.65 6.57 7.22
CA ASP A 24 -8.20 6.82 7.24
C ASP A 24 -7.47 5.69 6.50
N ALA A 25 -7.23 5.87 5.21
CA ALA A 25 -6.78 4.80 4.32
C ALA A 25 -5.24 4.77 4.16
N PHE A 26 -4.65 3.57 4.24
CA PHE A 26 -3.28 3.28 3.81
C PHE A 26 -3.19 1.87 3.24
N ILE A 27 -2.18 1.61 2.40
CA ILE A 27 -1.89 0.28 1.85
C ILE A 27 -0.58 -0.23 2.45
N GLN A 28 -0.56 -1.50 2.83
CA GLN A 28 0.64 -2.21 3.24
C GLN A 28 0.96 -3.32 2.24
N ILE A 29 2.17 -3.29 1.71
CA ILE A 29 2.67 -4.18 0.66
C ILE A 29 3.61 -5.19 1.30
N TYR A 30 3.41 -6.46 0.95
CA TYR A 30 4.19 -7.60 1.43
C TYR A 30 4.66 -8.41 0.23
N LEU A 31 5.95 -8.74 0.19
CA LEU A 31 6.52 -9.60 -0.85
C LEU A 31 6.60 -11.06 -0.37
N ASP A 32 6.97 -11.28 0.88
CA ASP A 32 6.88 -12.56 1.59
C ASP A 32 6.58 -12.32 3.09
N GLU A 33 6.30 -13.37 3.86
CA GLU A 33 5.95 -13.26 5.30
C GLU A 33 7.06 -12.66 6.18
N LYS A 34 8.32 -12.70 5.72
CA LYS A 34 9.50 -12.36 6.52
C LYS A 34 10.18 -11.08 6.08
N HIS A 35 10.02 -10.64 4.84
CA HIS A 35 10.88 -9.64 4.23
C HIS A 35 10.06 -8.66 3.39
N SER A 36 10.18 -7.40 3.81
CA SER A 36 9.74 -6.20 3.10
C SER A 36 8.26 -5.84 3.30
N LYS A 37 7.95 -5.30 4.48
CA LYS A 37 6.73 -4.53 4.72
C LYS A 37 6.98 -3.09 4.31
N GLN A 38 6.38 -2.65 3.20
CA GLN A 38 6.36 -1.23 2.83
C GLN A 38 4.92 -0.72 3.00
N LYS A 39 4.77 0.55 3.38
CA LYS A 39 3.45 1.17 3.58
C LYS A 39 3.37 2.52 2.90
N THR A 40 2.18 2.85 2.42
CA THR A 40 1.91 4.19 1.91
C THR A 40 1.79 5.22 3.03
N THR A 41 1.75 6.50 2.68
CA THR A 41 1.20 7.52 3.58
C THR A 41 -0.27 7.21 3.91
N VAL A 42 -0.72 7.69 5.06
CA VAL A 42 -2.12 7.64 5.45
C VAL A 42 -2.85 8.80 4.78
N LYS A 43 -3.97 8.52 4.11
CA LYS A 43 -4.89 9.52 3.59
C LYS A 43 -6.09 9.57 4.53
N GLN A 44 -6.21 10.69 5.23
CA GLN A 44 -7.27 10.91 6.20
C GLN A 44 -8.61 11.14 5.51
N ASP A 45 -9.68 10.70 6.15
CA ASP A 45 -11.07 10.97 5.76
C ASP A 45 -11.36 10.82 4.25
N SER A 46 -10.93 9.70 3.64
CA SER A 46 -11.06 9.51 2.20
C SER A 46 -11.41 8.08 1.79
N ASN A 47 -12.58 7.91 1.15
CA ASN A 47 -12.98 6.67 0.47
C ASN A 47 -12.42 6.51 -0.94
N ASN A 48 -11.78 7.54 -1.48
CA ASN A 48 -11.16 7.53 -2.81
C ASN A 48 -9.72 8.05 -2.73
N PRO A 49 -8.86 7.44 -1.90
CA PRO A 49 -7.51 7.93 -1.67
C PRO A 49 -6.63 7.79 -2.91
N ILE A 50 -5.81 8.81 -3.16
CA ILE A 50 -4.79 8.85 -4.20
C ILE A 50 -3.43 9.00 -3.53
N TRP A 51 -2.54 8.04 -3.78
CA TRP A 51 -1.18 8.02 -3.22
C TRP A 51 -0.14 8.41 -4.26
N ASN A 52 -0.16 7.80 -5.44
CA ASN A 52 0.91 7.91 -6.44
C ASN A 52 2.31 7.64 -5.87
N GLU A 53 2.41 6.64 -4.97
CA GLU A 53 3.64 6.27 -4.29
C GLU A 53 4.27 5.05 -4.94
N SER A 54 5.59 5.07 -5.14
CA SER A 54 6.32 3.94 -5.73
C SER A 54 7.26 3.29 -4.72
N PHE A 55 7.22 1.96 -4.69
CA PHE A 55 7.98 1.11 -3.79
C PHE A 55 8.84 0.15 -4.60
N VAL A 56 10.04 -0.11 -4.12
CA VAL A 56 11.02 -0.93 -4.82
C VAL A 56 11.47 -2.07 -3.93
N PHE A 57 11.45 -3.29 -4.49
CA PHE A 57 11.91 -4.50 -3.82
C PHE A 57 13.10 -5.08 -4.59
N ASN A 58 14.28 -5.04 -3.96
CA ASN A 58 15.56 -5.44 -4.58
C ASN A 58 16.00 -6.87 -4.24
N HIS A 59 15.34 -7.52 -3.27
CA HIS A 59 15.73 -8.83 -2.74
C HIS A 59 14.65 -9.88 -3.05
N LEU A 60 14.41 -10.12 -4.34
CA LEU A 60 13.44 -11.14 -4.81
C LEU A 60 13.98 -12.58 -4.74
N HIS A 61 15.26 -12.77 -4.44
CA HIS A 61 15.85 -14.10 -4.30
C HIS A 61 15.65 -14.59 -2.87
N GLY A 62 14.87 -15.67 -2.72
CA GLY A 62 14.79 -16.42 -1.48
C GLY A 62 16.19 -16.82 -1.05
N GLN A 63 16.61 -16.32 0.11
CA GLN A 63 17.75 -16.89 0.83
C GLN A 63 17.25 -18.25 1.35
N ASN A 64 17.47 -19.30 0.55
CA ASN A 64 17.42 -20.68 1.02
C ASN A 64 18.50 -20.89 2.07
#